data_AF-A0A355WMR2-F1
#
_entry.id   AF-A0A355WMR2-F1
#
_cell.length_a   1.000
_cell.length_b   1.000
_cell.length_c   1.000
_cell.angle_alpha   90.00
_cell.angle_beta   90.00
_cell.angle_gamma   90.00
#
_symmetry.space_group_name_H-M   'P 1'
#
loop_
_entity.id
_entity.type
_entity.pdbx_description
1 polymer ?
#
loop_
_entity_poly.entity_id
_entity_poly.type
_entity_poly.pdbx_seq_one_letter_code
_entity_poly.pdbx_strand_id
1 'polypeptide(L)'
;LPQALCQVLARRGVTGENAADFLEPSLKNLMPDPRSMKDMEKAAARLLQALQSRERIAIFADYDVDGGASAALLLTWLKQFDLR
;
A
#
# COMPACT_ATOMS: atom_id res chain seq x y z
N LEU A 1 -25.98 -0.65 -16.19
CA LEU A 1 -25.52 -1.87 -15.48
C LEU A 1 -26.69 -2.85 -15.35
N PRO A 2 -26.46 -4.18 -15.36
CA PRO A 2 -27.52 -5.17 -15.13
C PRO A 2 -28.22 -4.98 -13.77
N GLN A 3 -29.53 -5.24 -13.69
CA GLN A 3 -30.32 -5.00 -12.47
C GLN A 3 -29.77 -5.70 -11.22
N ALA A 4 -29.35 -6.96 -11.36
CA ALA A 4 -28.75 -7.71 -10.26
C ALA A 4 -27.48 -7.05 -9.72
N LEU A 5 -26.64 -6.49 -10.61
CA LEU A 5 -25.44 -5.75 -10.22
C LEU A 5 -25.80 -4.46 -9.49
N CYS A 6 -26.77 -3.69 -9.99
CA CYS A 6 -27.24 -2.47 -9.33
C CYS A 6 -27.75 -2.74 -7.90
N GLN A 7 -28.50 -3.83 -7.70
CA GLN A 7 -29.00 -4.22 -6.38
C GLN A 7 -27.87 -4.54 -5.40
N VAL A 8 -26.81 -5.20 -5.87
CA VAL A 8 -25.63 -5.51 -5.07
C VAL A 8 -24.86 -4.25 -4.69
N LEU A 9 -24.67 -3.32 -5.63
CA LEU A 9 -23.99 -2.05 -5.41
C LEU A 9 -24.75 -1.17 -4.40
N ALA A 10 -26.07 -1.05 -4.57
CA ALA A 10 -26.91 -0.28 -3.66
C ALA A 10 -26.88 -0.84 -2.22
N ARG A 11 -26.88 -2.16 -2.05
CA ARG A 11 -26.75 -2.81 -0.73
C ARG A 11 -25.39 -2.56 -0.05
N ARG A 12 -24.35 -2.27 -0.83
CA ARG A 12 -23.02 -1.88 -0.35
C ARG A 12 -22.89 -0.37 -0.11
N GLY A 13 -23.96 0.40 -0.29
CA GLY A 13 -23.94 1.86 -0.14
C GLY A 13 -23.28 2.60 -1.32
N VAL A 14 -23.05 1.92 -2.44
CA VAL A 14 -22.46 2.53 -3.64
C VAL A 14 -23.58 3.23 -4.42
N THR A 15 -23.45 4.55 -4.57
CA THR A 15 -24.39 5.37 -5.35
C THR A 15 -24.20 5.14 -6.85
N GLY A 16 -25.18 5.56 -7.66
CA GLY A 16 -25.04 5.52 -9.12
C GLY A 16 -23.83 6.30 -9.63
N GLU A 17 -23.51 7.42 -8.99
CA GLU A 17 -22.37 8.28 -9.30
C GLU A 17 -21.03 7.56 -9.03
N ASN A 18 -20.93 6.82 -7.92
CA ASN A 18 -19.70 6.14 -7.52
C ASN A 18 -19.56 4.73 -8.12
N ALA A 19 -20.55 4.27 -8.90
CA ALA A 19 -20.59 2.90 -9.41
C ALA A 19 -19.43 2.58 -10.35
N ALA A 20 -19.01 3.54 -11.18
CA ALA A 20 -17.88 3.35 -12.10
C ALA A 20 -16.57 3.16 -11.33
N ASP A 21 -16.25 4.07 -10.40
CA ASP A 21 -15.03 4.02 -9.60
C ASP A 21 -14.94 2.78 -8.70
N PHE A 22 -16.10 2.29 -8.22
CA PHE A 22 -16.16 1.06 -7.43
C PHE A 22 -15.89 -0.20 -8.27
N LEU A 23 -16.38 -0.24 -9.51
CA LEU A 23 -16.22 -1.39 -10.41
C LEU A 23 -14.85 -1.43 -11.09
N GLU A 24 -14.27 -0.25 -11.34
CA GLU A 24 -12.95 -0.08 -11.94
C GLU A 24 -12.04 0.73 -11.00
N PRO A 25 -11.69 0.17 -9.83
CA PRO A 25 -10.86 0.88 -8.87
C PRO A 25 -9.46 1.11 -9.45
N SER A 26 -8.93 2.31 -9.26
CA SER A 26 -7.53 2.61 -9.53
C SER A 26 -6.79 2.90 -8.22
N LEU A 27 -5.55 2.43 -8.12
CA LEU A 27 -4.70 2.73 -6.96
C LEU A 27 -4.56 4.24 -6.73
N LYS A 28 -4.50 5.02 -7.82
CA LYS A 28 -4.44 6.49 -7.77
C LYS A 28 -5.64 7.11 -7.05
N ASN A 29 -6.84 6.56 -7.25
CA ASN A 29 -8.07 7.09 -6.66
C ASN A 29 -8.30 6.58 -5.23
N LEU A 30 -7.71 5.42 -4.87
CA LEU A 30 -7.89 4.77 -3.59
C LEU A 30 -6.82 5.07 -2.55
N MET A 31 -5.60 5.38 -2.99
CA MET A 31 -4.48 5.65 -2.08
C MET A 31 -4.33 7.17 -1.85
N PRO A 32 -4.55 7.67 -0.62
CA PRO A 32 -4.19 9.05 -0.28
C PRO A 32 -2.66 9.24 -0.33
N ASP A 33 -2.19 10.49 -0.22
CA ASP A 33 -0.74 10.73 -0.10
C ASP A 33 -0.20 9.96 1.12
N PRO A 34 0.72 9.00 0.95
CA PRO A 34 1.26 8.23 2.07
C PRO A 34 1.95 9.11 3.11
N ARG A 35 2.39 10.33 2.75
CA ARG A 35 2.93 11.31 3.72
C ARG A 35 1.94 11.72 4.80
N SER A 36 0.64 11.55 4.55
CA SER A 36 -0.41 11.79 5.56
C SER A 36 -0.38 10.76 6.70
N MET A 37 0.26 9.60 6.50
CA MET A 37 0.43 8.62 7.55
C MET A 37 1.40 9.16 8.61
N LYS A 38 1.05 8.94 9.88
CA LYS A 38 1.85 9.41 11.02
C LYS A 38 3.31 8.97 10.87
N ASP A 39 4.22 9.94 10.95
CA ASP A 39 5.67 9.77 10.89
C ASP A 39 6.23 9.14 9.59
N MET A 40 5.43 9.04 8.51
CA MET A 40 5.86 8.41 7.26
C MET A 40 7.08 9.11 6.65
N GLU A 41 7.10 10.45 6.62
CA GLU A 41 8.25 11.19 6.10
C GLU A 41 9.52 10.92 6.91
N LYS A 42 9.41 10.86 8.25
CA LYS A 42 10.55 10.58 9.13
C LYS A 42 11.07 9.16 8.90
N ALA A 43 10.17 8.18 8.79
CA ALA A 43 10.53 6.79 8.54
C ALA A 43 11.23 6.62 7.17
N ALA A 44 10.66 7.22 6.11
CA ALA A 44 11.25 7.19 4.78
C ALA A 44 12.64 7.85 4.75
N ALA A 45 12.79 9.03 5.36
CA ALA A 45 14.07 9.72 5.44
C ALA A 45 15.13 8.89 6.20
N ARG A 46 14.76 8.25 7.31
CA ARG A 46 15.67 7.39 8.08
C ARG A 46 16.11 6.16 7.28
N LEU A 47 15.20 5.56 6.51
CA LEU A 47 15.50 4.41 5.65
C LEU A 47 16.46 4.82 4.51
N LEU A 48 16.20 5.95 3.86
CA LEU A 48 17.08 6.51 2.83
C LEU A 48 18.47 6.85 3.37
N GLN A 49 18.57 7.37 4.59
CA GLN A 49 19.85 7.61 5.24
C GLN A 49 20.61 6.30 5.50
N ALA A 50 19.94 5.24 5.99
CA ALA A 50 20.56 3.92 6.16
C ALA A 50 21.10 3.37 4.84
N LEU A 51 20.32 3.51 3.75
CA LEU A 51 20.71 3.10 2.42
C LEU A 51 21.98 3.82 1.94
N GLN A 52 21.99 5.16 2.04
CA GLN A 52 23.13 5.99 1.63
C GLN A 52 24.41 5.68 2.43
N SER A 53 24.25 5.43 3.73
CA SER A 53 25.35 5.07 4.64
C SER A 53 25.73 3.59 4.60
N ARG A 54 25.05 2.78 3.78
CA ARG A 54 25.20 1.31 3.72
C ARG A 54 25.12 0.63 5.09
N GLU A 55 24.19 1.08 5.92
CA GLU A 55 23.87 0.44 7.19
C GLU A 55 23.25 -0.94 6.98
N ARG A 56 23.46 -1.87 7.91
CA ARG A 56 22.71 -3.13 7.93
C ARG A 56 21.28 -2.86 8.36
N ILE A 57 20.31 -3.33 7.59
CA ILE A 57 18.88 -3.13 7.84
C ILE A 57 18.26 -4.47 8.21
N ALA A 58 17.63 -4.55 9.38
CA ALA A 58 16.83 -5.71 9.78
C ALA A 58 15.34 -5.36 9.62
N ILE A 59 14.58 -6.27 9.00
CA ILE A 59 13.14 -6.14 8.83
C ILE A 59 12.46 -7.12 9.78
N PHE A 60 11.67 -6.58 10.71
CA PHE A 60 10.80 -7.35 11.59
C PHE A 60 9.36 -7.11 11.15
N ALA A 61 8.66 -8.19 10.84
CA ALA A 61 7.24 -8.16 10.54
C ALA A 61 6.50 -9.14 11.45
N ASP A 62 5.21 -8.93 11.61
CA ASP A 62 4.33 -9.87 12.26
C ASP A 62 4.14 -11.13 11.40
N TYR A 63 3.57 -12.16 12.04
CA TYR A 63 3.52 -13.50 11.47
C TYR A 63 2.34 -13.71 10.51
N ASP A 64 1.47 -12.71 10.34
CA ASP A 64 0.35 -12.84 9.43
C ASP A 64 0.77 -12.66 7.95
N VAL A 65 -0.18 -12.90 7.05
CA VAL A 65 0.09 -12.86 5.60
C VAL A 65 0.43 -11.43 5.15
N ASP A 66 -0.14 -10.41 5.77
CA ASP A 66 0.14 -9.01 5.41
C ASP A 66 1.55 -8.62 5.85
N GLY A 67 1.94 -8.97 7.07
CA GLY A 67 3.29 -8.82 7.59
C GLY A 67 4.35 -9.49 6.72
N GLY A 68 4.14 -10.77 6.42
CA GLY A 68 5.05 -11.54 5.56
C GLY A 68 5.19 -10.95 4.15
N ALA A 69 4.07 -10.54 3.54
CA ALA A 69 4.08 -9.91 2.22
C ALA A 69 4.79 -8.55 2.24
N SER A 70 4.54 -7.73 3.25
CA SER A 70 5.17 -6.42 3.45
C SER A 70 6.68 -6.54 3.65
N ALA A 71 7.14 -7.51 4.44
CA ALA A 71 8.57 -7.78 4.62
C ALA A 71 9.24 -8.21 3.30
N ALA A 72 8.60 -9.11 2.55
CA ALA A 72 9.09 -9.56 1.26
C ALA A 72 9.18 -8.40 0.25
N LEU A 73 8.22 -7.48 0.25
CA LEU A 73 8.25 -6.27 -0.59
C LEU A 73 9.45 -5.39 -0.26
N LEU A 74 9.65 -5.06 1.02
CA LEU A 74 10.80 -4.24 1.45
C LEU A 74 12.14 -4.91 1.15
N LEU A 75 12.28 -6.21 1.42
CA LEU A 75 13.50 -6.97 1.11
C LEU A 75 13.78 -6.97 -0.40
N THR A 76 12.75 -7.15 -1.23
CA THR A 76 12.90 -7.14 -2.69
C THR A 76 13.36 -5.79 -3.20
N TRP A 77 12.78 -4.71 -2.65
CA TRP A 77 13.18 -3.35 -2.98
C TRP A 77 14.62 -3.05 -2.53
N LEU A 78 15.01 -3.39 -1.29
CA LEU A 78 16.37 -3.18 -0.78
C LEU A 78 17.44 -3.93 -1.61
N LYS A 79 17.12 -5.13 -2.11
CA LYS A 79 18.02 -5.90 -2.98
C LYS A 79 18.34 -5.20 -4.30
N GLN A 80 17.47 -4.32 -4.80
CA GLN A 80 17.75 -3.52 -6.00
C GLN A 80 18.89 -2.51 -5.79
N PHE A 81 19.27 -2.25 -4.54
CA PHE A 81 20.35 -1.33 -4.15
C PHE A 81 21.59 -2.07 -3.62
N ASP A 82 21.73 -3.37 -3.92
CA ASP A 82 22.84 -4.23 -3.49
C ASP A 82 23.03 -4.34 -1.96
N LEU A 83 21.97 -4.07 -1.19
CA LEU A 83 21.95 -4.22 0.26
C LEU A 83 21.26 -5.55 0.64
N ARG A 84 21.86 -6.25 1.60
CA ARG A 84 21.37 -7.53 2.14
C ARG A 84 20.98 -7.40 3.59
#